data_AF-D5U0R9-F1
#
_entry.id   AF-D5U0R9-F1
#
_cell.length_a   1.000
_cell.length_b   1.000
_cell.length_c   1.000
_cell.angle_alpha   90.00
_cell.angle_beta   90.00
_cell.angle_gamma   90.00
#
_symmetry.space_group_name_H-M   'P 1'
#
loop_
_entity.id
_entity.type
_entity.pdbx_description
1 polymer ?
#
loop_
_entity_poly.entity_id
_entity_poly.type
_entity_poly.pdbx_seq_one_letter_code
_entity_poly.pdbx_strand_id
1 'polypeptide(L)'
;MVVVPEQPVRYLRKRPVVTVLLVLANLAVYFYTSRARSFLQTDPYFIYTYGFNPLFLSTLEGVKRVFTSMFIHADLFHIVFNMLFLYLFGKSVEAVTGSLRFLLLYLAGGLGAVLFHVALIPIGGYEALVIPAVGASGAISAVLGAFFILFPHTRVSLCMFFFFLPICLPLPSSIYLLIWFAEQVIYGYLNLGGVAYFAHAGGFIAGMATTWLIASGPIKRLKTRLTSPLEEYLHSIGVFPRKFYTLGAGTKVLATILLLALLAGFYISWERNKEMTSVYSLSVEAGGLNDTVILYKQNDSWIVSQSHVDTVRFVINRLHPVGLLANPELANQSITNRAIPTYFVEIYGVRTPVNLHIEVATYDSKGLVEVFKGSMRSYFVIITETGEVFLNTTREVYVSFSIEKGRVETLKYIDYSIYASAGLTVIAIGVVLAADRFSVVTDMVYE
;
A
#
# COMPACT_ATOMS: atom_id res chain seq x y z
N MET A 1 -9.44 -17.87 -1.10
CA MET A 1 -8.22 -18.60 -0.69
C MET A 1 -8.21 -18.67 0.82
N VAL A 2 -8.07 -19.86 1.42
CA VAL A 2 -7.94 -20.01 2.88
C VAL A 2 -6.56 -20.60 3.15
N VAL A 3 -5.85 -19.99 4.08
CA VAL A 3 -4.47 -20.30 4.42
C VAL A 3 -4.47 -20.72 5.87
N VAL A 4 -4.07 -21.94 6.19
CA VAL A 4 -3.99 -22.39 7.60
C VAL A 4 -2.57 -22.91 7.87
N PRO A 5 -1.77 -22.20 8.69
CA PRO A 5 -0.50 -22.74 9.16
C PRO A 5 -0.76 -23.87 10.15
N GLU A 6 -0.11 -25.01 9.93
CA GLU A 6 0.04 -26.04 10.95
C GLU A 6 0.79 -25.42 12.16
N GLN A 7 0.41 -25.79 13.39
CA GLN A 7 1.00 -25.14 14.56
C GLN A 7 2.48 -25.51 14.69
N PRO A 8 3.41 -24.52 14.68
CA PRO A 8 4.82 -24.82 14.54
C PRO A 8 5.41 -25.61 15.71
N VAL A 9 4.88 -25.49 16.94
CA VAL A 9 5.35 -26.29 18.10
C VAL A 9 4.31 -26.31 19.23
N ARG A 10 4.02 -27.49 19.82
CA ARG A 10 3.11 -27.66 20.99
C ARG A 10 3.58 -26.89 22.24
N TYR A 11 4.88 -26.62 22.35
CA TYR A 11 5.55 -25.94 23.49
C TYR A 11 5.54 -24.40 23.41
N LEU A 12 5.17 -23.80 22.29
CA LEU A 12 5.10 -22.33 22.13
C LEU A 12 3.77 -21.73 22.60
N ARG A 13 2.97 -22.46 23.40
CA ARG A 13 1.64 -22.04 23.88
C ARG A 13 1.70 -20.92 24.93
N LYS A 14 2.18 -19.73 24.55
CA LYS A 14 1.88 -18.48 25.25
C LYS A 14 0.58 -17.90 24.74
N ARG A 15 -0.18 -17.24 25.62
CA ARG A 15 -1.39 -16.52 25.22
C ARG A 15 -0.98 -15.36 24.28
N PRO A 16 -1.51 -15.29 23.05
CA PRO A 16 -1.13 -14.26 22.08
C PRO A 16 -1.88 -12.95 22.37
N VAL A 17 -1.51 -12.30 23.48
CA VAL A 17 -2.25 -11.17 24.05
C VAL A 17 -2.29 -10.00 23.07
N VAL A 18 -1.14 -9.59 22.53
CA VAL A 18 -1.08 -8.43 21.62
C VAL A 18 -1.74 -8.74 20.29
N THR A 19 -1.56 -9.95 19.76
CA THR A 19 -2.25 -10.38 18.54
C THR A 19 -3.77 -10.25 18.71
N VAL A 20 -4.33 -10.74 19.82
CA VAL A 20 -5.77 -10.65 20.10
C VAL A 20 -6.20 -9.20 20.31
N LEU A 21 -5.44 -8.40 21.06
CA LEU A 21 -5.77 -6.99 21.27
C LEU A 21 -5.78 -6.18 19.96
N LEU A 22 -4.82 -6.42 19.07
CA LEU A 22 -4.81 -5.79 17.75
C LEU A 22 -6.02 -6.23 16.91
N VAL A 23 -6.38 -7.51 16.95
CA VAL A 23 -7.59 -8.00 16.26
C VAL A 23 -8.84 -7.28 16.78
N LEU A 24 -9.01 -7.23 18.11
CA LEU A 24 -10.16 -6.57 18.73
C LEU A 24 -10.21 -5.07 18.43
N ALA A 25 -9.07 -4.38 18.46
CA ALA A 25 -8.97 -2.96 18.14
C ALA A 25 -9.40 -2.67 16.69
N ASN A 26 -8.90 -3.46 15.73
CA ASN A 26 -9.26 -3.33 14.32
C ASN A 26 -10.75 -3.62 14.08
N LEU A 27 -11.30 -4.66 14.71
CA LEU A 27 -12.73 -4.95 14.62
C LEU A 27 -13.57 -3.81 15.20
N ALA A 28 -13.21 -3.28 16.37
CA ALA A 28 -13.92 -2.17 17.00
C ALA A 28 -13.92 -0.91 16.12
N VAL A 29 -12.77 -0.56 15.53
CA VAL A 29 -12.66 0.55 14.58
C VAL A 29 -13.54 0.29 13.36
N TYR A 30 -13.44 -0.89 12.74
CA TYR A 30 -14.24 -1.22 11.56
C TYR A 30 -15.74 -1.14 11.83
N PHE A 31 -16.24 -1.72 12.93
CA PHE A 31 -17.65 -1.65 13.29
C PHE A 31 -18.12 -0.19 13.47
N TYR A 32 -17.29 0.65 14.09
CA TYR A 32 -17.61 2.07 14.23
C TYR A 32 -17.65 2.79 12.88
N THR A 33 -16.66 2.59 12.01
CA THR A 33 -16.52 3.34 10.75
C THR A 33 -17.47 2.86 9.64
N SER A 34 -17.99 1.64 9.74
CA SER A 34 -18.90 1.04 8.76
C SER A 34 -20.39 1.04 9.18
N ARG A 35 -20.71 1.53 10.39
CA ARG A 35 -22.08 1.51 10.96
C ARG A 35 -23.13 2.18 10.08
N ALA A 36 -22.76 3.23 9.33
CA ALA A 36 -23.66 3.97 8.45
C ALA A 36 -23.94 3.24 7.11
N ARG A 37 -23.18 2.18 6.82
CA ARG A 37 -23.19 1.41 5.57
C ARG A 37 -23.47 -0.07 5.82
N SER A 38 -24.27 -0.37 6.85
CA SER A 38 -24.66 -1.72 7.25
C SER A 38 -23.50 -2.70 7.44
N PHE A 39 -22.33 -2.20 7.86
CA PHE A 39 -21.12 -3.00 8.10
C PHE A 39 -20.54 -3.73 6.86
N LEU A 40 -20.92 -3.31 5.65
CA LEU A 40 -20.37 -3.87 4.41
C LEU A 40 -19.16 -3.08 3.92
N GLN A 41 -19.20 -1.76 4.08
CA GLN A 41 -18.17 -0.82 3.66
C GLN A 41 -17.94 0.24 4.73
N THR A 42 -16.74 0.77 4.83
CA THR A 42 -16.48 1.94 5.67
C THR A 42 -17.01 3.20 5.00
N ASP A 43 -17.57 4.13 5.80
CA ASP A 43 -17.96 5.42 5.28
C ASP A 43 -16.74 6.15 4.66
N PRO A 44 -16.86 6.68 3.41
CA PRO A 44 -15.76 7.40 2.76
C PRO A 44 -15.14 8.48 3.64
N TYR A 45 -15.93 9.17 4.46
CA TYR A 45 -15.43 10.19 5.40
C TYR A 45 -14.26 9.66 6.24
N PHE A 46 -14.36 8.44 6.78
CA PHE A 46 -13.30 7.87 7.61
C PHE A 46 -12.07 7.47 6.79
N ILE A 47 -12.25 7.00 5.56
CA ILE A 47 -11.15 6.64 4.66
C ILE A 47 -10.31 7.88 4.33
N TYR A 48 -10.93 8.98 3.93
CA TYR A 48 -10.22 10.21 3.56
C TYR A 48 -9.65 10.98 4.77
N THR A 49 -10.25 10.80 5.95
CA THR A 49 -9.80 11.47 7.18
C THR A 49 -8.66 10.74 7.87
N TYR A 50 -8.70 9.40 7.91
CA TYR A 50 -7.79 8.58 8.71
C TYR A 50 -6.90 7.64 7.90
N GLY A 51 -7.13 7.50 6.59
CA GLY A 51 -6.25 6.79 5.68
C GLY A 51 -4.95 7.54 5.41
N PHE A 52 -3.90 6.78 5.10
CA PHE A 52 -2.59 7.33 4.80
C PHE A 52 -2.59 7.91 3.40
N ASN A 53 -2.47 9.22 3.30
CA ASN A 53 -2.40 9.94 2.03
C ASN A 53 -1.03 10.65 1.98
N PRO A 54 -0.14 10.26 1.05
CA PRO A 54 1.22 10.79 0.98
C PRO A 54 1.29 12.31 0.82
N LEU A 55 0.29 12.95 0.20
CA LEU A 55 0.26 14.41 0.04
C LEU A 55 0.36 15.15 1.38
N PHE A 56 -0.18 14.57 2.46
CA PHE A 56 -0.19 15.20 3.78
C PHE A 56 1.01 14.82 4.65
N LEU A 57 1.96 14.01 4.16
CA LEU A 57 3.06 13.47 4.97
C LEU A 57 3.92 14.55 5.68
N SER A 58 3.98 15.77 5.12
CA SER A 58 4.68 16.90 5.74
C SER A 58 3.95 17.52 6.94
N THR A 59 2.69 17.17 7.16
CA THR A 59 1.83 17.73 8.20
C THR A 59 1.73 16.80 9.41
N LEU A 60 1.42 17.38 10.58
CA LEU A 60 1.18 16.59 11.80
C LEU A 60 0.01 15.61 11.62
N GLU A 61 -1.03 16.01 10.89
CA GLU A 61 -2.17 15.13 10.58
C GLU A 61 -1.75 13.97 9.67
N GLY A 62 -0.88 14.20 8.67
CA GLY A 62 -0.33 13.13 7.85
C GLY A 62 0.50 12.12 8.64
N VAL A 63 1.30 12.58 9.60
CA VAL A 63 2.07 11.68 10.48
C VAL A 63 1.14 10.82 11.34
N LYS A 64 0.03 11.36 11.85
CA LYS A 64 -1.00 10.56 12.56
C LYS A 64 -1.61 9.51 11.64
N ARG A 65 -1.86 9.86 10.37
CA ARG A 65 -2.45 8.96 9.36
C ARG A 65 -1.59 7.74 9.04
N VAL A 66 -0.27 7.83 9.22
CA VAL A 66 0.63 6.65 9.16
C VAL A 66 0.20 5.56 10.14
N PHE A 67 -0.27 5.93 11.33
CA PHE A 67 -0.71 4.98 12.35
C PHE A 67 -2.20 4.65 12.25
N THR A 68 -3.06 5.65 12.03
CA THR A 68 -4.52 5.40 11.97
C THR A 68 -4.90 4.56 10.76
N SER A 69 -4.18 4.68 9.64
CA SER A 69 -4.39 3.85 8.45
C SER A 69 -4.25 2.36 8.71
N MET A 70 -3.43 1.97 9.70
CA MET A 70 -3.27 0.57 10.11
C MET A 70 -4.53 -0.04 10.73
N PHE A 71 -5.54 0.78 11.05
CA PHE A 71 -6.78 0.35 11.70
C PHE A 71 -8.05 0.55 10.85
N ILE A 72 -8.00 1.43 9.86
CA ILE A 72 -9.11 1.64 8.92
C ILE A 72 -9.11 0.55 7.86
N HIS A 73 -10.28 0.00 7.53
CA HIS A 73 -10.44 -1.01 6.49
C HIS A 73 -11.56 -0.59 5.54
N ALA A 74 -11.38 -0.81 4.23
CA ALA A 74 -12.31 -0.34 3.22
C ALA A 74 -13.67 -1.07 3.27
N ASP A 75 -13.65 -2.39 3.48
CA ASP A 75 -14.81 -3.26 3.36
C ASP A 75 -14.69 -4.52 4.25
N LEU A 76 -15.78 -5.29 4.30
CA LEU A 76 -15.91 -6.46 5.17
C LEU A 76 -14.90 -7.56 4.84
N PHE A 77 -14.66 -7.82 3.56
CA PHE A 77 -13.70 -8.84 3.16
C PHE A 77 -12.28 -8.41 3.53
N HIS A 78 -11.95 -7.15 3.32
CA HIS A 78 -10.65 -6.59 3.67
C HIS A 78 -10.33 -6.77 5.16
N ILE A 79 -11.25 -6.42 6.07
CA ILE A 79 -11.03 -6.63 7.51
C ILE A 79 -10.95 -8.11 7.87
N VAL A 80 -11.83 -8.96 7.32
CA VAL A 80 -11.86 -10.40 7.63
C VAL A 80 -10.53 -11.07 7.27
N PHE A 81 -10.01 -10.83 6.07
CA PHE A 81 -8.75 -11.42 5.65
C PHE A 81 -7.55 -10.88 6.43
N ASN A 82 -7.51 -9.58 6.73
CA ASN A 82 -6.44 -9.02 7.57
C ASN A 82 -6.44 -9.66 8.97
N MET A 83 -7.60 -9.76 9.61
CA MET A 83 -7.67 -10.33 10.96
C MET A 83 -7.37 -11.83 10.96
N LEU A 84 -7.77 -12.56 9.93
CA LEU A 84 -7.41 -13.96 9.73
C LEU A 84 -5.89 -14.13 9.64
N PHE A 85 -5.21 -13.40 8.76
CA PHE A 85 -3.76 -13.48 8.61
C PHE A 85 -3.02 -13.03 9.87
N LEU A 86 -3.44 -11.92 10.49
CA LEU A 86 -2.87 -11.44 11.75
C LEU A 86 -2.96 -12.52 12.84
N TYR A 87 -4.13 -13.13 13.01
CA TYR A 87 -4.30 -14.15 14.05
C TYR A 87 -3.50 -15.42 13.77
N LEU A 88 -3.54 -15.92 12.53
CA LEU A 88 -2.92 -17.19 12.16
C LEU A 88 -1.39 -17.15 12.25
N PHE A 89 -0.76 -16.08 11.77
CA PHE A 89 0.69 -15.94 11.76
C PHE A 89 1.19 -15.22 13.02
N GLY A 90 0.48 -14.19 13.49
CA GLY A 90 0.87 -13.36 14.63
C GLY A 90 1.03 -14.12 15.93
N LYS A 91 0.13 -15.06 16.23
CA LYS A 91 0.23 -15.88 17.46
C LYS A 91 1.57 -16.61 17.59
N SER A 92 2.09 -17.13 16.48
CA SER A 92 3.35 -17.90 16.44
C SER A 92 4.56 -16.98 16.57
N VAL A 93 4.53 -15.82 15.89
CA VAL A 93 5.59 -14.80 15.98
C VAL A 93 5.63 -14.19 17.39
N GLU A 94 4.47 -13.88 17.98
CA GLU A 94 4.36 -13.36 19.34
C GLU A 94 4.85 -14.36 20.39
N ALA A 95 4.56 -15.65 20.21
CA ALA A 95 5.03 -16.68 21.13
C ALA A 95 6.55 -16.75 21.23
N VAL A 96 7.26 -16.54 20.11
CA VAL A 96 8.73 -16.54 20.05
C VAL A 96 9.33 -15.22 20.50
N THR A 97 8.82 -14.10 20.00
CA THR A 97 9.42 -12.77 20.23
C THR A 97 9.03 -12.16 21.58
N GLY A 98 7.84 -12.51 22.08
CA GLY A 98 7.18 -11.88 23.23
C GLY A 98 6.36 -10.66 22.83
N SER A 99 5.32 -10.37 23.62
CA SER A 99 4.27 -9.38 23.30
C SER A 99 4.77 -7.97 22.96
N LEU A 100 5.70 -7.39 23.75
CA LEU A 100 6.21 -6.05 23.47
C LEU A 100 7.01 -6.00 22.15
N ARG A 101 7.87 -7.00 21.92
CA ARG A 101 8.68 -7.07 20.70
C ARG A 101 7.82 -7.33 19.47
N PHE A 102 6.77 -8.13 19.61
CA PHE A 102 5.76 -8.33 18.58
C PHE A 102 5.03 -7.04 18.23
N LEU A 103 4.62 -6.24 19.24
CA LEU A 103 4.00 -4.93 19.00
C LEU A 103 4.94 -3.99 18.22
N LEU A 104 6.21 -3.91 18.64
CA LEU A 104 7.21 -3.10 17.95
C LEU A 104 7.44 -3.57 16.51
N LEU A 105 7.46 -4.88 16.27
CA LEU A 105 7.55 -5.46 14.93
C LEU A 105 6.35 -5.07 14.05
N TYR A 106 5.14 -5.15 14.60
CA TYR A 106 3.93 -4.75 13.89
C TYR A 106 3.97 -3.28 13.49
N LEU A 107 4.31 -2.39 14.43
CA LEU A 107 4.40 -0.94 14.19
C LEU A 107 5.54 -0.59 13.22
N ALA A 108 6.72 -1.17 13.39
CA ALA A 108 7.84 -1.01 12.46
C ALA A 108 7.48 -1.51 11.06
N GLY A 109 6.69 -2.57 10.97
CA GLY A 109 6.13 -3.08 9.73
C GLY A 109 5.26 -2.08 9.00
N GLY A 110 4.31 -1.46 9.69
CA GLY A 110 3.47 -0.43 9.08
C GLY A 110 4.26 0.83 8.69
N LEU A 111 5.29 1.21 9.45
CA LEU A 111 6.22 2.27 9.04
C LEU A 111 7.00 1.88 7.77
N GLY A 112 7.53 0.65 7.72
CA GLY A 112 8.19 0.11 6.53
C GLY A 112 7.27 0.07 5.31
N ALA A 113 5.99 -0.26 5.50
CA ALA A 113 4.99 -0.23 4.45
C ALA A 113 4.83 1.18 3.87
N VAL A 114 4.71 2.21 4.71
CA VAL A 114 4.64 3.61 4.27
C VAL A 114 5.90 4.04 3.54
N LEU A 115 7.09 3.72 4.08
CA LEU A 115 8.36 4.09 3.47
C LEU A 115 8.48 3.53 2.05
N PHE A 116 8.21 2.24 1.85
CA PHE A 116 8.33 1.63 0.53
C PHE A 116 7.26 2.13 -0.44
N HIS A 117 6.04 2.34 0.06
CA HIS A 117 4.97 2.91 -0.76
C HIS A 117 5.36 4.30 -1.28
N VAL A 118 5.83 5.19 -0.40
CA VAL A 118 6.28 6.55 -0.75
C VAL A 118 7.52 6.51 -1.65
N ALA A 119 8.49 5.65 -1.34
CA ALA A 119 9.74 5.53 -2.10
C ALA A 119 9.53 5.12 -3.55
N LEU A 120 8.44 4.42 -3.87
CA LEU A 120 8.17 3.87 -5.20
C LEU A 120 7.02 4.57 -5.93
N ILE A 121 6.47 5.67 -5.40
CA ILE A 121 5.46 6.50 -6.10
C ILE A 121 5.91 6.90 -7.53
N PRO A 122 7.16 7.35 -7.78
CA PRO A 122 7.63 7.65 -9.14
C PRO A 122 7.58 6.48 -10.15
N ILE A 123 7.45 5.25 -9.66
CA ILE A 123 7.25 4.05 -10.48
C ILE A 123 5.78 3.63 -10.50
N GLY A 124 5.14 3.68 -9.33
CA GLY A 124 3.75 3.30 -9.09
C GLY A 124 2.70 4.23 -9.71
N GLY A 125 3.07 5.47 -9.99
CA GLY A 125 2.17 6.52 -10.49
C GLY A 125 1.88 7.59 -9.44
N TYR A 126 1.83 8.85 -9.87
CA TYR A 126 1.66 10.01 -8.97
C TYR A 126 0.26 10.15 -8.39
N GLU A 127 -0.73 9.46 -8.95
CA GLU A 127 -2.07 9.34 -8.37
C GLU A 127 -2.04 8.73 -6.96
N ALA A 128 -1.05 7.88 -6.65
CA ALA A 128 -0.85 7.35 -5.30
C ALA A 128 -0.60 8.45 -4.25
N LEU A 129 -0.23 9.68 -4.67
CA LEU A 129 -0.08 10.81 -3.75
C LEU A 129 -1.40 11.23 -3.10
N VAL A 130 -2.54 11.02 -3.76
CA VAL A 130 -3.87 11.49 -3.30
C VAL A 130 -4.83 10.37 -2.93
N ILE A 131 -4.55 9.13 -3.35
CA ILE A 131 -5.35 7.95 -3.00
C ILE A 131 -5.00 7.51 -1.57
N PRO A 132 -5.94 7.54 -0.61
CA PRO A 132 -5.65 7.10 0.75
C PRO A 132 -5.42 5.58 0.82
N ALA A 133 -4.27 5.16 1.32
CA ALA A 133 -4.00 3.78 1.68
C ALA A 133 -4.58 3.48 3.07
N VAL A 134 -5.34 2.39 3.18
CA VAL A 134 -5.96 1.92 4.43
C VAL A 134 -5.73 0.42 4.59
N GLY A 135 -5.63 -0.04 5.83
CA GLY A 135 -5.59 -1.45 6.19
C GLY A 135 -4.39 -1.80 7.07
N ALA A 136 -4.58 -2.81 7.93
CA ALA A 136 -3.52 -3.40 8.73
C ALA A 136 -2.49 -4.20 7.89
N SER A 137 -2.76 -4.43 6.61
CA SER A 137 -2.05 -5.38 5.75
C SER A 137 -0.55 -5.10 5.64
N GLY A 138 -0.10 -3.84 5.63
CA GLY A 138 1.33 -3.51 5.66
C GLY A 138 2.02 -3.96 6.95
N ALA A 139 1.41 -3.72 8.10
CA ALA A 139 1.91 -4.18 9.40
C ALA A 139 1.84 -5.71 9.54
N ILE A 140 0.77 -6.33 9.02
CA ILE A 140 0.64 -7.79 8.96
C ILE A 140 1.70 -8.40 8.04
N SER A 141 2.05 -7.73 6.94
CA SER A 141 3.12 -8.17 6.04
C SER A 141 4.44 -8.32 6.78
N ALA A 142 4.74 -7.46 7.76
CA ALA A 142 5.91 -7.63 8.61
C ALA A 142 5.84 -8.86 9.51
N VAL A 143 4.66 -9.20 10.02
CA VAL A 143 4.44 -10.47 10.73
C VAL A 143 4.71 -11.65 9.79
N LEU A 144 4.31 -11.57 8.52
CA LEU A 144 4.60 -12.59 7.51
C LEU A 144 6.10 -12.67 7.19
N GLY A 145 6.79 -11.54 7.03
CA GLY A 145 8.24 -11.50 6.81
C GLY A 145 9.03 -12.09 7.98
N ALA A 146 8.57 -11.86 9.20
CA ALA A 146 9.13 -12.50 10.39
C ALA A 146 8.85 -14.01 10.41
N PHE A 147 7.63 -14.41 10.06
CA PHE A 147 7.26 -15.82 9.98
C PHE A 147 8.07 -16.57 8.93
N PHE A 148 8.34 -15.95 7.78
CA PHE A 148 9.19 -16.47 6.71
C PHE A 148 10.60 -16.83 7.21
N ILE A 149 11.19 -15.99 8.07
CA ILE A 149 12.51 -16.23 8.67
C ILE A 149 12.45 -17.25 9.82
N LEU A 150 11.44 -17.13 10.69
CA LEU A 150 11.36 -17.92 11.93
C LEU A 150 10.90 -19.35 11.72
N PHE A 151 10.00 -19.59 10.76
CA PHE A 151 9.26 -20.84 10.61
C PHE A 151 9.28 -21.41 9.19
N PRO A 152 10.43 -21.48 8.48
CA PRO A 152 10.49 -21.70 7.03
C PRO A 152 9.93 -23.03 6.53
N HIS A 153 9.82 -24.05 7.39
CA HIS A 153 9.30 -25.38 7.06
C HIS A 153 7.92 -25.68 7.62
N THR A 154 7.32 -24.74 8.37
CA THR A 154 5.96 -24.92 8.85
C THR A 154 5.03 -25.06 7.66
N ARG A 155 4.23 -26.13 7.62
CA ARG A 155 3.31 -26.34 6.50
C ARG A 155 2.16 -25.36 6.60
N VAL A 156 1.83 -24.79 5.47
CA VAL A 156 0.69 -23.90 5.29
C VAL A 156 -0.18 -24.53 4.23
N SER A 157 -1.43 -24.83 4.57
CA SER A 157 -2.39 -25.38 3.61
C SER A 157 -2.97 -24.24 2.79
N LEU A 158 -2.62 -24.21 1.50
CA LEU A 158 -3.23 -23.32 0.51
C LEU A 158 -4.52 -23.98 0.01
N CYS A 159 -5.67 -23.52 0.50
CA CYS A 159 -6.97 -24.02 0.07
C CYS A 159 -7.59 -23.09 -0.98
N MET A 160 -7.84 -23.66 -2.15
CA MET A 160 -8.47 -23.01 -3.31
C MET A 160 -9.77 -23.75 -3.64
N PHE A 161 -10.78 -23.02 -4.13
CA PHE A 161 -11.98 -23.65 -4.70
C PHE A 161 -11.76 -23.80 -6.20
N PHE A 162 -11.68 -25.05 -6.67
CA PHE A 162 -11.75 -25.36 -8.10
C PHE A 162 -13.16 -25.87 -8.39
N PHE A 163 -13.96 -25.07 -9.10
CA PHE A 163 -15.42 -25.21 -9.15
C PHE A 163 -16.03 -25.25 -7.73
N PHE A 164 -16.47 -26.42 -7.27
CA PHE A 164 -17.09 -26.64 -5.95
C PHE A 164 -16.25 -27.54 -5.02
N LEU A 165 -15.07 -28.00 -5.48
CA LEU A 165 -14.19 -28.87 -4.70
C LEU A 165 -13.09 -28.03 -4.02
N PRO A 166 -13.00 -28.05 -2.68
CA PRO A 166 -11.89 -27.43 -1.99
C PRO A 166 -10.62 -28.28 -2.18
N ILE A 167 -9.63 -27.74 -2.89
CA ILE A 167 -8.31 -28.34 -3.04
C ILE A 167 -7.37 -27.63 -2.06
N CYS A 168 -6.82 -28.37 -1.10
CA CYS A 168 -5.84 -27.87 -0.15
C CYS A 168 -4.45 -28.45 -0.45
N LEU A 169 -3.52 -27.59 -0.88
CA LEU A 169 -2.14 -27.98 -1.14
C LEU A 169 -1.27 -27.56 0.07
N PRO A 170 -0.74 -28.52 0.85
CA PRO A 170 0.19 -28.20 1.92
C PRO A 170 1.55 -27.84 1.31
N LEU A 171 2.00 -26.61 1.55
CA LEU A 171 3.29 -26.11 1.10
C LEU A 171 4.14 -25.67 2.31
N PRO A 172 5.47 -25.75 2.26
CA PRO A 172 6.32 -25.06 3.22
C PRO A 172 6.01 -23.57 3.21
N SER A 173 5.87 -22.97 4.40
CA SER A 173 5.58 -21.55 4.56
C SER A 173 6.57 -20.66 3.82
N SER A 174 7.85 -21.04 3.77
CA SER A 174 8.88 -20.28 3.06
C SER A 174 8.58 -20.18 1.57
N ILE A 175 8.13 -21.27 0.93
CA ILE A 175 7.76 -21.26 -0.48
C ILE A 175 6.48 -20.43 -0.68
N TYR A 176 5.46 -20.66 0.14
CA TYR A 176 4.21 -19.92 0.06
C TYR A 176 4.42 -18.41 0.21
N LEU A 177 5.15 -17.99 1.24
CA LEU A 177 5.42 -16.57 1.50
C LEU A 177 6.39 -15.96 0.50
N LEU A 178 7.29 -16.73 -0.09
CA LEU A 178 8.14 -16.27 -1.20
C LEU A 178 7.31 -15.99 -2.45
N ILE A 179 6.37 -16.88 -2.81
CA ILE A 179 5.44 -16.66 -3.93
C ILE A 179 4.60 -15.42 -3.69
N TRP A 180 4.00 -15.31 -2.49
CA TRP A 180 3.20 -14.15 -2.11
C TRP A 180 4.01 -12.85 -2.15
N PHE A 181 5.27 -12.86 -1.68
CA PHE A 181 6.16 -11.71 -1.74
C PHE A 181 6.55 -11.35 -3.18
N ALA A 182 6.83 -12.35 -4.04
CA ALA A 182 7.08 -12.14 -5.45
C ALA A 182 5.89 -11.47 -6.16
N GLU A 183 4.67 -11.89 -5.83
CA GLU A 183 3.44 -11.25 -6.31
C GLU A 183 3.40 -9.76 -5.94
N GLN A 184 3.72 -9.40 -4.69
CA GLN A 184 3.74 -7.99 -4.27
C GLN A 184 4.75 -7.16 -5.09
N VAL A 185 5.93 -7.71 -5.35
CA VAL A 185 6.96 -7.01 -6.14
C VAL A 185 6.53 -6.86 -7.60
N ILE A 186 6.06 -7.95 -8.22
CA ILE A 186 5.68 -7.97 -9.63
C ILE A 186 4.45 -7.07 -9.87
N TYR A 187 3.39 -7.22 -9.08
CA TYR A 187 2.16 -6.44 -9.25
C TYR A 187 2.37 -4.97 -8.92
N GLY A 188 3.28 -4.66 -7.99
CA GLY A 188 3.72 -3.28 -7.75
C GLY A 188 4.38 -2.65 -8.97
N TYR A 189 5.28 -3.36 -9.66
CA TYR A 189 5.93 -2.83 -10.87
C TYR A 189 5.00 -2.77 -12.10
N LEU A 190 4.00 -3.65 -12.16
CA LEU A 190 3.01 -3.68 -13.24
C LEU A 190 1.81 -2.74 -12.99
N ASN A 191 1.75 -2.06 -11.84
CA ASN A 191 0.65 -1.17 -11.44
C ASN A 191 -0.74 -1.83 -11.56
N LEU A 192 -0.86 -3.09 -11.11
CA LEU A 192 -2.08 -3.88 -11.30
C LEU A 192 -3.07 -3.68 -10.14
N GLY A 193 -4.16 -2.93 -10.35
CA GLY A 193 -5.30 -2.87 -9.43
C GLY A 193 -5.17 -1.85 -8.29
N GLY A 194 -6.16 -1.84 -7.39
CA GLY A 194 -6.31 -0.83 -6.32
C GLY A 194 -5.61 -1.15 -4.99
N VAL A 195 -4.55 -1.96 -5.02
CA VAL A 195 -3.85 -2.43 -3.81
C VAL A 195 -2.45 -1.81 -3.74
N ALA A 196 -2.05 -1.35 -2.54
CA ALA A 196 -0.72 -0.78 -2.31
C ALA A 196 0.36 -1.87 -2.19
N TYR A 197 0.66 -2.60 -3.28
CA TYR A 197 1.58 -3.73 -3.27
C TYR A 197 2.98 -3.41 -2.72
N PHE A 198 3.53 -2.24 -3.05
CA PHE A 198 4.82 -1.82 -2.48
C PHE A 198 4.76 -1.59 -0.95
N ALA A 199 3.60 -1.25 -0.40
CA ALA A 199 3.41 -1.19 1.04
C ALA A 199 3.49 -2.59 1.67
N HIS A 200 2.89 -3.60 1.03
CA HIS A 200 3.00 -4.99 1.49
C HIS A 200 4.44 -5.52 1.40
N ALA A 201 5.12 -5.27 0.28
CA ALA A 201 6.53 -5.63 0.11
C ALA A 201 7.41 -4.96 1.18
N GLY A 202 7.20 -3.66 1.43
CA GLY A 202 7.92 -2.91 2.45
C GLY A 202 7.68 -3.41 3.87
N GLY A 203 6.42 -3.71 4.20
CA GLY A 203 6.07 -4.34 5.47
C GLY A 203 6.80 -5.68 5.65
N PHE A 204 6.75 -6.55 4.64
CA PHE A 204 7.44 -7.85 4.65
C PHE A 204 8.94 -7.72 4.91
N ILE A 205 9.61 -6.80 4.19
CA ILE A 205 11.04 -6.54 4.32
C ILE A 205 11.39 -5.94 5.68
N ALA A 206 10.61 -4.97 6.15
CA ALA A 206 10.78 -4.39 7.49
C ALA A 206 10.62 -5.46 8.58
N GLY A 207 9.69 -6.39 8.41
CA GLY A 207 9.53 -7.57 9.29
C GLY A 207 10.76 -8.46 9.31
N MET A 208 11.32 -8.80 8.14
CA MET A 208 12.57 -9.58 8.05
C MET A 208 13.73 -8.86 8.74
N ALA A 209 13.94 -7.57 8.44
CA ALA A 209 15.00 -6.76 9.01
C ALA A 209 14.85 -6.59 10.53
N THR A 210 13.63 -6.35 11.02
CA THR A 210 13.35 -6.17 12.46
C THR A 210 13.52 -7.48 13.23
N THR A 211 13.17 -8.62 12.62
CA THR A 211 13.33 -9.95 13.24
C THR A 211 14.76 -10.21 13.69
N TRP A 212 15.75 -9.77 12.90
CA TRP A 212 17.16 -9.85 13.26
C TRP A 212 17.47 -9.17 14.60
N LEU A 213 16.94 -7.95 14.80
CA LEU A 213 17.15 -7.15 16.01
C LEU A 213 16.46 -7.76 17.23
N ILE A 214 15.21 -8.19 17.07
CA ILE A 214 14.36 -8.50 18.22
C ILE A 214 14.33 -9.99 18.60
N ALA A 215 14.62 -10.89 17.66
CA ALA A 215 14.46 -12.33 17.86
C ALA A 215 15.75 -13.04 18.27
N SER A 216 16.93 -12.46 18.02
CA SER A 216 18.25 -13.04 18.36
C SER A 216 18.34 -13.62 19.78
N GLY A 217 17.97 -12.82 20.78
CA GLY A 217 17.99 -13.22 22.19
C GLY A 217 16.96 -14.30 22.55
N PRO A 218 15.66 -14.09 22.23
CA PRO A 218 14.62 -15.10 22.44
C PRO A 218 14.91 -16.45 21.78
N ILE A 219 15.40 -16.46 20.54
CA ILE A 219 15.74 -17.69 19.81
C ILE A 219 16.89 -18.42 20.51
N LYS A 220 17.95 -17.70 20.92
CA LYS A 220 19.06 -18.32 21.66
C LYS A 220 18.56 -19.03 22.93
N ARG A 221 17.67 -18.38 23.69
CA ARG A 221 17.06 -18.96 24.91
C ARG A 221 16.14 -20.16 24.59
N LEU A 222 15.43 -20.10 23.47
CA LEU A 222 14.57 -21.19 23.03
C LEU A 222 15.40 -22.41 22.62
N LYS A 223 16.47 -22.21 21.83
CA LYS A 223 17.41 -23.26 21.44
C LYS A 223 18.00 -23.95 22.67
N THR A 224 18.53 -23.21 23.65
CA THR A 224 19.06 -23.78 24.90
C THR A 224 18.06 -24.54 25.76
N ARG A 225 16.74 -24.28 25.62
CA ARG A 225 15.70 -25.01 26.36
C ARG A 225 15.28 -26.30 25.67
N LEU A 226 15.43 -26.36 24.35
CA LEU A 226 14.99 -27.49 23.53
C LEU A 226 16.10 -28.51 23.31
N THR A 227 17.38 -28.11 23.38
CA THR A 227 18.51 -29.02 23.27
C THR A 227 18.94 -29.54 24.64
N SER A 228 19.14 -30.86 24.77
CA SER A 228 19.71 -31.40 26.00
C SER A 228 21.21 -31.06 26.12
N PRO A 229 21.79 -30.93 27.34
CA PRO A 229 23.23 -30.68 27.50
C PRO A 229 24.10 -31.74 26.83
N LEU A 230 23.63 -32.99 26.81
CA LEU A 230 24.29 -34.11 26.15
C LEU A 230 24.27 -33.94 24.62
N GLU A 231 23.13 -33.57 24.05
CA GLU A 231 22.98 -33.33 22.61
C GLU A 231 23.81 -32.13 22.15
N GLU A 232 23.87 -31.06 22.95
CA GLU A 232 24.73 -29.90 22.67
C GLU A 232 26.23 -30.27 22.75
N TYR A 233 26.62 -31.11 23.72
CA TYR A 233 27.97 -31.68 23.79
C TYR A 233 28.28 -32.56 22.58
N LEU A 234 27.41 -33.51 22.23
CA LEU A 234 27.56 -34.42 21.09
C LEU A 234 27.64 -33.67 19.75
N HIS A 235 26.90 -32.56 19.60
CA HIS A 235 27.07 -31.65 18.47
C HIS A 235 28.42 -30.93 18.48
N SER A 236 28.90 -30.48 19.65
CA SER A 236 30.18 -29.75 19.75
C SER A 236 31.38 -30.62 19.36
N ILE A 237 31.29 -31.93 19.56
CA ILE A 237 32.32 -32.91 19.19
C ILE A 237 32.05 -33.62 17.84
N GLY A 238 31.04 -33.17 17.09
CA GLY A 238 30.80 -33.63 15.71
C GLY A 238 30.12 -35.00 15.57
N VAL A 239 29.54 -35.56 16.63
CA VAL A 239 28.88 -36.88 16.61
C VAL A 239 27.56 -36.84 15.82
N PHE A 240 26.82 -35.73 15.88
CA PHE A 240 25.64 -35.48 15.07
C PHE A 240 25.77 -34.17 14.29
N PRO A 241 25.54 -34.16 12.96
CA PRO A 241 25.48 -32.91 12.21
C PRO A 241 24.28 -32.08 12.67
N ARG A 242 24.47 -30.77 12.87
CA ARG A 242 23.37 -29.84 13.16
C ARG A 242 22.47 -29.73 11.93
N LYS A 243 21.28 -30.33 11.95
CA LYS A 243 20.23 -30.06 10.95
C LYS A 243 19.53 -28.74 11.30
N PHE A 244 20.09 -27.61 10.86
CA PHE A 244 19.34 -26.36 10.88
C PHE A 244 18.32 -26.36 9.74
N TYR A 245 17.05 -26.53 10.08
CA TYR A 245 15.94 -26.30 9.16
C TYR A 245 15.83 -24.79 8.92
N THR A 246 16.36 -24.34 7.80
CA THR A 246 16.53 -22.94 7.40
C THR A 246 15.95 -22.71 6.01
N LEU A 247 15.94 -21.46 5.53
CA LEU A 247 15.59 -21.18 4.15
C LEU A 247 16.46 -22.03 3.21
N GLY A 248 15.82 -22.80 2.33
CA GLY A 248 16.51 -23.58 1.32
C GLY A 248 17.34 -22.68 0.39
N ALA A 249 18.41 -23.21 -0.20
CA ALA A 249 19.30 -22.44 -1.06
C ALA A 249 18.56 -21.73 -2.21
N GLY A 250 17.63 -22.43 -2.88
CA GLY A 250 16.78 -21.83 -3.92
C GLY A 250 15.91 -20.69 -3.39
N THR A 251 15.30 -20.85 -2.22
CA THR A 251 14.51 -19.81 -1.56
C THR A 251 15.36 -18.58 -1.22
N LYS A 252 16.59 -18.77 -0.72
CA LYS A 252 17.53 -17.66 -0.45
C LYS A 252 17.90 -16.91 -1.72
N VAL A 253 18.22 -17.63 -2.80
CA VAL A 253 18.56 -17.03 -4.10
C VAL A 253 17.40 -16.22 -4.65
N LEU A 254 16.20 -16.81 -4.72
CA LEU A 254 15.01 -16.12 -5.25
C LEU A 254 14.61 -14.91 -4.40
N ALA A 255 14.62 -15.04 -3.07
CA ALA A 255 14.37 -13.90 -2.17
C ALA A 255 15.39 -12.79 -2.40
N THR A 256 16.67 -13.12 -2.56
CA THR A 256 17.72 -12.13 -2.83
C THR A 256 17.51 -11.44 -4.17
N ILE A 257 17.14 -12.16 -5.23
CA ILE A 257 16.82 -11.57 -6.54
C ILE A 257 15.67 -10.57 -6.42
N LEU A 258 14.59 -10.90 -5.72
CA LEU A 258 13.46 -9.99 -5.51
C LEU A 258 13.86 -8.73 -4.71
N LEU A 259 14.72 -8.88 -3.70
CA LEU A 259 15.25 -7.76 -2.92
C LEU A 259 16.16 -6.86 -3.77
N LEU A 260 17.01 -7.45 -4.63
CA LEU A 260 17.83 -6.69 -5.58
C LEU A 260 16.98 -5.97 -6.62
N ALA A 261 15.88 -6.58 -7.08
CA ALA A 261 14.94 -5.93 -7.99
C ALA A 261 14.30 -4.69 -7.34
N LEU A 262 14.00 -4.71 -6.03
CA LEU A 262 13.53 -3.54 -5.30
C LEU A 262 14.60 -2.45 -5.16
N LEU A 263 15.87 -2.82 -4.92
CA LEU A 263 16.98 -1.86 -4.91
C LEU A 263 17.12 -1.15 -6.27
N ALA A 264 16.99 -1.89 -7.37
CA ALA A 264 16.96 -1.29 -8.70
C ALA A 264 15.77 -0.35 -8.89
N GLY A 265 14.59 -0.71 -8.37
CA GLY A 265 13.42 0.17 -8.34
C GLY A 265 13.67 1.46 -7.56
N PHE A 266 14.30 1.41 -6.40
CA PHE A 266 14.65 2.62 -5.65
C PHE A 266 15.59 3.54 -6.44
N TYR A 267 16.56 2.98 -7.15
CA TYR A 267 17.45 3.76 -8.02
C TYR A 267 16.67 4.42 -9.17
N ILE A 268 15.82 3.67 -9.87
CA ILE A 268 14.98 4.21 -10.95
C ILE A 268 14.02 5.29 -10.42
N SER A 269 13.43 5.05 -9.25
CA SER A 269 12.52 5.98 -8.59
C SER A 269 13.23 7.28 -8.23
N TRP A 270 14.47 7.19 -7.74
CA TRP A 270 15.30 8.34 -7.43
C TRP A 270 15.64 9.17 -8.67
N GLU A 271 16.05 8.53 -9.77
CA GLU A 271 16.30 9.25 -11.03
C GLU A 271 15.04 9.96 -11.54
N ARG A 272 13.89 9.27 -11.53
CA ARG A 272 12.60 9.88 -11.89
C ARG A 272 12.24 11.05 -10.99
N ASN A 273 12.51 10.96 -9.68
CA ASN A 273 12.19 12.02 -8.72
C ASN A 273 13.00 13.30 -8.96
N LYS A 274 14.25 13.21 -9.45
CA LYS A 274 15.05 14.40 -9.80
C LYS A 274 14.49 15.21 -10.95
N GLU A 275 13.91 14.52 -11.94
CA GLU A 275 13.33 15.15 -13.13
C GLU A 275 11.97 15.80 -12.83
N MET A 276 11.42 15.56 -11.64
CA MET A 276 10.09 16.00 -11.24
C MET A 276 10.04 17.41 -10.64
N THR A 277 10.13 18.40 -11.52
CA THR A 277 9.77 19.80 -11.21
C THR A 277 8.33 20.16 -11.61
N SER A 278 7.55 19.15 -12.03
CA SER A 278 6.28 19.32 -12.75
C SER A 278 5.15 18.46 -12.17
N VAL A 279 5.08 18.32 -10.85
CA VAL A 279 3.95 17.71 -10.13
C VAL A 279 3.31 18.76 -9.23
N TYR A 280 2.02 18.97 -9.40
CA TYR A 280 1.24 19.98 -8.70
C TYR A 280 -0.04 19.37 -8.16
N SER A 281 -0.47 19.83 -6.99
CA SER A 281 -1.82 19.55 -6.51
C SER A 281 -2.77 20.61 -7.05
N LEU A 282 -3.97 20.20 -7.43
CA LEU A 282 -5.07 21.10 -7.75
C LEU A 282 -6.16 20.84 -6.70
N SER A 283 -6.35 21.81 -5.79
CA SER A 283 -7.49 21.80 -4.88
C SER A 283 -8.71 22.26 -5.66
N VAL A 284 -9.72 21.38 -5.78
CA VAL A 284 -10.92 21.64 -6.58
C VAL A 284 -12.12 21.65 -5.67
N GLU A 285 -12.85 22.75 -5.65
CA GLU A 285 -14.19 22.83 -5.09
C GLU A 285 -15.20 22.89 -6.24
N ALA A 286 -16.19 22.00 -6.24
CA ALA A 286 -17.20 21.91 -7.27
C ALA A 286 -18.55 21.51 -6.68
N GLY A 287 -19.56 22.38 -6.82
CA GLY A 287 -20.92 22.11 -6.33
C GLY A 287 -21.01 21.93 -4.80
N GLY A 288 -20.16 22.65 -4.04
CA GLY A 288 -20.11 22.58 -2.57
C GLY A 288 -19.35 21.39 -1.99
N LEU A 289 -18.72 20.57 -2.83
CA LEU A 289 -17.82 19.49 -2.44
C LEU A 289 -16.39 19.81 -2.86
N ASN A 290 -15.41 19.29 -2.15
CA ASN A 290 -14.00 19.48 -2.48
C ASN A 290 -13.25 18.15 -2.62
N ASP A 291 -12.24 18.15 -3.49
CA ASP A 291 -11.26 17.06 -3.62
C ASP A 291 -9.94 17.63 -4.15
N THR A 292 -8.85 16.89 -3.98
CA THR A 292 -7.54 17.25 -4.55
C THR A 292 -7.16 16.27 -5.64
N VAL A 293 -6.82 16.80 -6.83
CA VAL A 293 -6.24 16.00 -7.93
C VAL A 293 -4.77 16.38 -8.16
N ILE A 294 -4.01 15.49 -8.77
CA ILE A 294 -2.60 15.72 -9.13
C ILE A 294 -2.49 16.02 -10.62
N LEU A 295 -1.90 17.17 -10.94
CA LEU A 295 -1.49 17.55 -12.29
C LEU A 295 0.01 17.27 -12.43
N TYR A 296 0.38 16.40 -13.36
CA TYR A 296 1.77 16.04 -13.59
C TYR A 296 2.12 15.90 -15.07
N LYS A 297 3.40 16.08 -15.40
CA LYS A 297 3.89 15.94 -16.78
C LYS A 297 4.45 14.52 -17.00
N GLN A 298 4.02 13.85 -18.06
CA GLN A 298 4.52 12.54 -18.49
C GLN A 298 4.60 12.50 -20.02
N ASN A 299 5.74 12.12 -20.59
CA ASN A 299 5.97 12.04 -22.05
C ASN A 299 5.49 13.29 -22.81
N ASP A 300 5.87 14.48 -22.32
CA ASP A 300 5.46 15.79 -22.84
C ASP A 300 3.97 16.16 -22.77
N SER A 301 3.13 15.29 -22.22
CA SER A 301 1.72 15.55 -21.99
C SER A 301 1.45 15.85 -20.51
N TRP A 302 0.52 16.77 -20.26
CA TRP A 302 -0.01 17.01 -18.92
C TRP A 302 -1.14 16.04 -18.62
N ILE A 303 -1.03 15.31 -17.53
CA ILE A 303 -1.99 14.33 -17.06
C ILE A 303 -2.57 14.82 -15.74
N VAL A 304 -3.87 14.59 -15.53
CA VAL A 304 -4.56 14.87 -14.27
C VAL A 304 -5.08 13.57 -13.69
N SER A 305 -4.83 13.34 -12.40
CA SER A 305 -5.34 12.17 -11.70
C SER A 305 -6.87 12.21 -11.58
N GLN A 306 -7.49 11.05 -11.46
CA GLN A 306 -8.93 10.97 -11.24
C GLN A 306 -9.32 11.45 -9.84
N SER A 307 -10.52 12.03 -9.73
CA SER A 307 -11.16 12.39 -8.46
C SER A 307 -12.25 11.39 -8.10
N HIS A 308 -12.44 11.17 -6.80
CA HIS A 308 -13.50 10.30 -6.28
C HIS A 308 -14.81 11.05 -6.03
N VAL A 309 -14.78 12.37 -6.14
CA VAL A 309 -15.94 13.25 -6.02
C VAL A 309 -16.51 13.51 -7.41
N ASP A 310 -17.75 13.10 -7.64
CA ASP A 310 -18.37 13.14 -8.98
C ASP A 310 -18.42 14.54 -9.59
N THR A 311 -18.69 15.57 -8.78
CA THR A 311 -18.72 16.97 -9.25
C THR A 311 -17.33 17.50 -9.62
N VAL A 312 -16.29 17.11 -8.89
CA VAL A 312 -14.90 17.47 -9.20
C VAL A 312 -14.46 16.74 -10.47
N ARG A 313 -14.72 15.44 -10.56
CA ARG A 313 -14.43 14.62 -11.75
C ARG A 313 -15.13 15.18 -12.99
N PHE A 314 -16.39 15.60 -12.84
CA PHE A 314 -17.14 16.28 -13.89
C PHE A 314 -16.40 17.52 -14.39
N VAL A 315 -15.99 18.42 -13.50
CA VAL A 315 -15.26 19.65 -13.86
C VAL A 315 -13.94 19.34 -14.56
N ILE A 316 -13.11 18.47 -13.97
CA ILE A 316 -11.80 18.11 -14.51
C ILE A 316 -11.91 17.52 -15.92
N ASN A 317 -12.85 16.61 -16.14
CA ASN A 317 -13.05 15.97 -17.44
C ASN A 317 -13.59 16.95 -18.51
N ARG A 318 -14.05 18.15 -18.16
CA ARG A 318 -14.47 19.19 -19.12
C ARG A 318 -13.37 20.21 -19.42
N LEU A 319 -12.39 20.36 -18.53
CA LEU A 319 -11.33 21.37 -18.65
C LEU A 319 -10.01 20.77 -19.16
N HIS A 320 -9.66 19.57 -18.69
CA HIS A 320 -8.38 18.93 -19.00
C HIS A 320 -8.22 18.63 -20.51
N PRO A 321 -9.19 18.01 -21.22
CA PRO A 321 -9.00 17.61 -22.62
C PRO A 321 -8.81 18.78 -23.59
N VAL A 322 -9.25 19.98 -23.20
CA VAL A 322 -9.15 21.21 -24.01
C VAL A 322 -7.98 22.10 -23.58
N GLY A 323 -7.08 21.59 -22.74
CA GLY A 323 -5.86 22.30 -22.33
C GLY A 323 -6.10 23.45 -21.35
N LEU A 324 -7.30 23.62 -20.80
CA LEU A 324 -7.61 24.75 -19.92
C LEU A 324 -6.96 24.65 -18.53
N LEU A 325 -6.44 23.47 -18.16
CA LEU A 325 -5.64 23.28 -16.93
C LEU A 325 -4.14 23.44 -17.19
N ALA A 326 -3.70 23.21 -18.43
CA ALA A 326 -2.29 23.26 -18.82
C ALA A 326 -2.18 23.48 -20.35
N ASN A 327 -1.78 24.68 -20.75
CA ASN A 327 -1.50 25.02 -22.14
C ASN A 327 -0.40 26.09 -22.19
N PRO A 328 0.78 25.81 -22.81
CA PRO A 328 1.86 26.78 -22.96
C PRO A 328 1.44 28.11 -23.62
N GLU A 329 0.43 28.10 -24.48
CA GLU A 329 -0.09 29.32 -25.11
C GLU A 329 -0.75 30.27 -24.11
N LEU A 330 -1.21 29.76 -22.96
CA LEU A 330 -1.80 30.53 -21.88
C LEU A 330 -0.76 31.05 -20.87
N ALA A 331 0.54 30.84 -21.11
CA ALA A 331 1.59 31.26 -20.18
C ALA A 331 1.52 32.75 -19.83
N ASN A 332 1.56 33.05 -18.52
CA ASN A 332 1.42 34.40 -17.94
C ASN A 332 0.13 35.14 -18.31
N GLN A 333 -0.90 34.44 -18.78
CA GLN A 333 -2.18 35.07 -19.12
C GLN A 333 -3.14 35.08 -17.93
N SER A 334 -4.06 36.05 -17.97
CA SER A 334 -5.22 36.13 -17.09
C SER A 334 -6.47 36.35 -17.93
N ILE A 335 -7.48 35.50 -17.74
CA ILE A 335 -8.79 35.58 -18.39
C ILE A 335 -9.79 35.94 -17.29
N THR A 336 -10.54 37.02 -17.50
CA THR A 336 -11.55 37.47 -16.52
C THR A 336 -12.90 37.68 -17.21
N ASN A 337 -13.97 37.33 -16.48
CA ASN A 337 -15.36 37.52 -16.87
C ASN A 337 -15.66 37.21 -18.35
N ARG A 338 -15.32 36.00 -18.80
CA ARG A 338 -15.42 35.58 -20.20
C ARG A 338 -16.32 34.37 -20.34
N ALA A 339 -17.39 34.52 -21.13
CA ALA A 339 -18.13 33.37 -21.66
C ALA A 339 -17.36 32.75 -22.83
N ILE A 340 -17.07 31.45 -22.72
CA ILE A 340 -16.42 30.68 -23.79
C ILE A 340 -17.52 30.14 -24.71
N PRO A 341 -17.40 30.28 -26.05
CA PRO A 341 -18.31 29.64 -26.98
C PRO A 341 -18.44 28.14 -26.68
N THR A 342 -19.63 27.57 -26.87
CA THR A 342 -19.88 26.15 -26.62
C THR A 342 -18.83 25.31 -27.35
N TYR A 343 -18.09 24.53 -26.59
CA TYR A 343 -17.11 23.60 -27.13
C TYR A 343 -17.53 22.18 -26.79
N PHE A 344 -16.87 21.21 -27.44
CA PHE A 344 -17.15 19.81 -27.24
C PHE A 344 -15.92 19.10 -26.70
N VAL A 345 -16.15 18.21 -25.74
CA VAL A 345 -15.13 17.28 -25.25
C VAL A 345 -15.57 15.87 -25.52
N GLU A 346 -14.62 15.00 -25.83
CA GLU A 346 -14.86 13.58 -26.00
C GLU A 346 -14.56 12.86 -24.68
N ILE A 347 -15.56 12.18 -24.13
CA ILE A 347 -15.43 11.37 -22.91
C ILE A 347 -15.85 9.96 -23.25
N TYR A 348 -14.94 8.99 -23.19
CA TYR A 348 -15.20 7.59 -23.54
C TYR A 348 -15.89 7.44 -24.91
N GLY A 349 -15.44 8.20 -25.92
CA GLY A 349 -16.03 8.20 -27.27
C GLY A 349 -17.32 9.02 -27.43
N VAL A 350 -17.84 9.59 -26.35
CA VAL A 350 -19.08 10.37 -26.37
C VAL A 350 -18.78 11.86 -26.44
N ARG A 351 -19.16 12.48 -27.56
CA ARG A 351 -19.06 13.92 -27.78
C ARG A 351 -20.04 14.67 -26.87
N THR A 352 -19.52 15.47 -25.96
CA THR A 352 -20.31 16.16 -24.94
C THR A 352 -20.15 17.68 -25.04
N PRO A 353 -21.23 18.46 -25.14
CA PRO A 353 -21.15 19.92 -25.16
C PRO A 353 -20.84 20.49 -23.78
N VAL A 354 -20.08 21.58 -23.74
CA VAL A 354 -19.74 22.33 -22.53
C VAL A 354 -19.96 23.81 -22.78
N ASN A 355 -20.79 24.43 -21.95
CA ASN A 355 -20.97 25.87 -21.87
C ASN A 355 -20.21 26.38 -20.65
N LEU A 356 -19.11 27.10 -20.85
CA LEU A 356 -18.22 27.53 -19.77
C LEU A 356 -18.24 29.05 -19.63
N HIS A 357 -18.41 29.52 -18.40
CA HIS A 357 -18.22 30.90 -18.02
C HIS A 357 -17.03 30.98 -17.04
N ILE A 358 -15.99 31.69 -17.46
CA ILE A 358 -14.79 31.95 -16.67
C ILE A 358 -15.01 33.25 -15.91
N GLU A 359 -15.06 33.18 -14.58
CA GLU A 359 -15.05 34.36 -13.73
C GLU A 359 -13.62 34.91 -13.65
N VAL A 360 -12.65 34.03 -13.33
CA VAL A 360 -11.22 34.31 -13.35
C VAL A 360 -10.45 33.03 -13.65
N ALA A 361 -9.45 33.10 -14.52
CA ALA A 361 -8.46 32.05 -14.75
C ALA A 361 -7.08 32.70 -14.92
N THR A 362 -6.13 32.37 -14.05
CA THR A 362 -4.74 32.83 -14.14
C THR A 362 -3.81 31.66 -14.39
N TYR A 363 -2.75 31.91 -15.15
CA TYR A 363 -1.79 30.89 -15.58
C TYR A 363 -0.37 31.34 -15.29
N ASP A 364 0.46 30.39 -14.84
CA ASP A 364 1.87 30.64 -14.54
C ASP A 364 2.73 30.77 -15.82
N SER A 365 4.03 30.94 -15.63
CA SER A 365 5.00 31.05 -16.72
C SER A 365 5.14 29.80 -17.60
N LYS A 366 4.61 28.66 -17.16
CA LYS A 366 4.55 27.40 -17.93
C LYS A 366 3.19 27.19 -18.60
N GLY A 367 2.23 28.09 -18.40
CA GLY A 367 0.86 27.93 -18.91
C GLY A 367 0.01 26.98 -18.07
N LEU A 368 0.38 26.73 -16.81
CA LEU A 368 -0.40 25.93 -15.86
C LEU A 368 -1.34 26.81 -15.08
N VAL A 369 -2.56 26.32 -14.87
CA VAL A 369 -3.55 27.02 -14.05
C VAL A 369 -2.98 27.32 -12.65
N GLU A 370 -3.17 28.55 -12.17
CA GLU A 370 -2.87 28.95 -10.80
C GLU A 370 -4.14 29.07 -9.97
N VAL A 371 -5.10 29.84 -10.49
CA VAL A 371 -6.44 29.97 -9.94
C VAL A 371 -7.43 29.91 -11.11
N PHE A 372 -8.50 29.15 -10.96
CA PHE A 372 -9.58 29.12 -11.93
C PHE A 372 -10.93 29.00 -11.24
N LYS A 373 -11.71 30.08 -11.28
CA LYS A 373 -13.10 30.12 -10.84
C LYS A 373 -14.03 30.33 -12.00
N GLY A 374 -15.16 29.63 -11.97
CA GLY A 374 -16.16 29.77 -13.00
C GLY A 374 -17.38 28.90 -12.77
N SER A 375 -18.21 28.84 -13.79
CA SER A 375 -19.34 27.93 -13.83
C SER A 375 -19.45 27.27 -15.19
N MET A 376 -19.96 26.05 -15.22
CA MET A 376 -20.20 25.34 -16.46
C MET A 376 -21.56 24.66 -16.48
N ARG A 377 -22.13 24.54 -17.69
CA ARG A 377 -23.27 23.69 -17.99
C ARG A 377 -22.86 22.61 -18.97
N SER A 378 -23.19 21.37 -18.66
CA SER A 378 -22.93 20.21 -19.51
C SER A 378 -23.83 19.05 -19.08
N TYR A 379 -23.60 17.85 -19.61
CA TYR A 379 -24.40 16.66 -19.35
C TYR A 379 -23.52 15.57 -18.74
N PHE A 380 -24.12 14.67 -17.97
CA PHE A 380 -23.42 13.47 -17.51
C PHE A 380 -23.24 12.48 -18.66
N VAL A 381 -22.07 11.87 -18.72
CA VAL A 381 -21.83 10.67 -19.52
C VAL A 381 -22.02 9.49 -18.60
N ILE A 382 -22.95 8.61 -18.95
CA ILE A 382 -23.29 7.42 -18.18
C ILE A 382 -22.60 6.23 -18.81
N ILE A 383 -21.99 5.40 -17.97
CA ILE A 383 -21.47 4.09 -18.33
C ILE A 383 -22.35 3.06 -17.63
N THR A 384 -23.02 2.20 -18.39
CA THR A 384 -23.87 1.14 -17.84
C THR A 384 -23.00 0.00 -17.30
N GLU A 385 -23.60 -0.88 -16.49
CA GLU A 385 -22.94 -2.12 -16.04
C GLU A 385 -22.53 -3.03 -17.21
N THR A 386 -23.23 -2.93 -18.35
CA THR A 386 -22.91 -3.65 -19.60
C THR A 386 -21.79 -2.98 -20.41
N GLY A 387 -21.28 -1.83 -19.97
CA GLY A 387 -20.21 -1.08 -20.64
C GLY A 387 -20.69 -0.14 -21.75
N GLU A 388 -22.00 0.06 -21.91
CA GLU A 388 -22.52 1.03 -22.87
C GLU A 388 -22.28 2.44 -22.34
N VAL A 389 -21.76 3.32 -23.21
CA VAL A 389 -21.45 4.71 -22.87
C VAL A 389 -22.39 5.62 -23.65
N PHE A 390 -23.16 6.45 -22.96
CA PHE A 390 -24.05 7.40 -23.62
C PHE A 390 -24.16 8.72 -22.86
N LEU A 391 -24.54 9.76 -23.61
CA LEU A 391 -24.79 11.09 -23.06
C LEU A 391 -26.21 11.14 -22.47
N ASN A 392 -26.34 11.50 -21.20
CA ASN A 392 -27.65 11.73 -20.61
C ASN A 392 -28.16 13.13 -20.98
N THR A 393 -28.94 13.23 -22.05
CA THR A 393 -29.50 14.49 -22.54
C THR A 393 -30.73 14.97 -21.76
N THR A 394 -31.28 14.17 -20.83
CA THR A 394 -32.52 14.54 -20.13
C THR A 394 -32.32 15.57 -19.03
N ARG A 395 -31.08 15.74 -18.54
CA ARG A 395 -30.76 16.68 -17.45
C ARG A 395 -29.43 17.37 -17.70
N GLU A 396 -29.51 18.66 -18.02
CA GLU A 396 -28.34 19.54 -18.00
C GLU A 396 -27.93 19.79 -16.55
N VAL A 397 -26.62 19.76 -16.30
CA VAL A 397 -25.99 19.92 -14.99
C VAL A 397 -25.29 21.26 -14.97
N TYR A 398 -25.60 22.08 -13.97
CA TYR A 398 -24.89 23.32 -13.68
C TYR A 398 -23.98 23.12 -12.47
N VAL A 399 -22.70 23.49 -12.61
CA VAL A 399 -21.71 23.41 -11.54
C VAL A 399 -20.90 24.70 -11.50
N SER A 400 -20.88 25.36 -10.35
CA SER A 400 -19.87 26.37 -10.01
C SER A 400 -18.65 25.68 -9.41
N PHE A 401 -17.47 26.18 -9.75
CA PHE A 401 -16.22 25.57 -9.31
C PHE A 401 -15.11 26.60 -9.04
N SER A 402 -14.15 26.19 -8.23
CA SER A 402 -12.89 26.88 -7.96
C SER A 402 -11.76 25.87 -7.98
N ILE A 403 -10.68 26.18 -8.68
CA ILE A 403 -9.44 25.40 -8.74
C ILE A 403 -8.31 26.28 -8.26
N GLU A 404 -7.48 25.76 -7.36
CA GLU A 404 -6.27 26.42 -6.89
C GLU A 404 -5.08 25.47 -6.95
N LYS A 405 -3.99 25.91 -7.57
CA LYS A 405 -2.76 25.12 -7.70
C LYS A 405 -1.93 25.23 -6.43
N GLY A 406 -1.64 24.08 -5.82
CA GLY A 406 -0.71 23.93 -4.72
C GLY A 406 0.62 23.28 -5.12
N ARG A 407 1.59 23.34 -4.20
CA ARG A 407 2.85 22.60 -4.32
C ARG A 407 2.73 21.26 -3.61
N VAL A 408 3.37 20.23 -4.17
CA VAL A 408 3.51 18.92 -3.52
C VAL A 408 4.81 18.89 -2.74
N GLU A 409 4.74 19.21 -1.44
CA GLU A 409 5.92 19.18 -0.56
C GLU A 409 6.43 17.76 -0.29
N THR A 410 5.64 16.73 -0.58
CA THR A 410 5.97 15.31 -0.37
C THR A 410 7.21 14.86 -1.16
N LEU A 411 7.59 15.56 -2.24
CA LEU A 411 8.71 15.18 -3.11
C LEU A 411 10.04 14.98 -2.37
N LYS A 412 10.33 15.80 -1.35
CA LYS A 412 11.54 15.64 -0.51
C LYS A 412 11.50 14.38 0.37
N TYR A 413 10.31 13.93 0.74
CA TYR A 413 10.12 12.73 1.55
C TYR A 413 10.24 11.45 0.72
N ILE A 414 10.09 11.54 -0.61
CA ILE A 414 10.37 10.43 -1.52
C ILE A 414 11.84 10.03 -1.43
N ASP A 415 12.77 10.99 -1.49
CA ASP A 415 14.21 10.72 -1.37
C ASP A 415 14.57 10.08 -0.01
N TYR A 416 14.07 10.64 1.09
CA TYR A 416 14.30 10.05 2.42
C TYR A 416 13.73 8.64 2.53
N SER A 417 12.56 8.41 1.94
CA SER A 417 11.92 7.10 1.92
C SER A 417 12.71 6.10 1.07
N ILE A 418 13.28 6.54 -0.05
CA ILE A 418 14.18 5.75 -0.90
C ILE A 418 15.40 5.29 -0.10
N TYR A 419 16.12 6.21 0.54
CA TYR A 419 17.33 5.85 1.30
C TYR A 419 17.01 4.91 2.47
N ALA A 420 15.94 5.18 3.22
CA ALA A 420 15.51 4.33 4.32
C ALA A 420 15.10 2.93 3.84
N SER A 421 14.33 2.85 2.75
CA SER A 421 13.86 1.57 2.18
C SER A 421 15.00 0.75 1.59
N ALA A 422 15.97 1.39 0.94
CA ALA A 422 17.19 0.74 0.45
C ALA A 422 18.01 0.16 1.62
N GLY A 423 18.19 0.92 2.70
CA GLY A 423 18.87 0.46 3.91
C GLY A 423 18.19 -0.76 4.54
N LEU A 424 16.87 -0.72 4.70
CA LEU A 424 16.08 -1.87 5.20
C LEU A 424 16.20 -3.09 4.28
N THR A 425 16.22 -2.88 2.97
CA THR A 425 16.36 -3.95 1.98
C THR A 425 17.74 -4.62 2.05
N VAL A 426 18.81 -3.84 2.21
CA VAL A 426 20.18 -4.37 2.41
C VAL A 426 20.26 -5.19 3.70
N ILE A 427 19.67 -4.70 4.79
CA ILE A 427 19.59 -5.47 6.05
C ILE A 427 18.86 -6.79 5.81
N ALA A 428 17.70 -6.75 5.15
CA ALA A 428 16.91 -7.94 4.86
C ALA A 428 17.66 -8.97 4.00
N ILE A 429 18.46 -8.54 3.02
CA ILE A 429 19.37 -9.44 2.27
C ILE A 429 20.32 -10.15 3.23
N GLY A 430 20.96 -9.40 4.14
CA GLY A 430 21.82 -9.97 5.19
C GLY A 430 21.08 -11.00 6.07
N VAL A 431 19.82 -10.73 6.43
CA VAL A 431 18.98 -11.65 7.20
C VAL A 431 18.66 -12.93 6.43
N VAL A 432 18.32 -12.84 5.13
CA VAL A 432 18.05 -14.01 4.27
C VAL A 432 19.29 -14.91 4.18
N LEU A 433 20.45 -14.31 3.92
CA LEU A 433 21.71 -15.05 3.81
C LEU A 433 22.07 -15.71 5.14
N ALA A 434 21.84 -15.02 6.26
CA ALA A 434 22.10 -15.49 7.63
C ALA A 434 20.91 -16.21 8.30
N ALA A 435 19.88 -16.61 7.55
CA ALA A 435 18.63 -17.14 8.11
C ALA A 435 18.83 -18.34 9.06
N ASP A 436 19.91 -19.10 8.87
CA ASP A 436 20.30 -20.27 9.67
C ASP A 436 20.51 -19.92 11.15
N ARG A 437 20.83 -18.65 11.44
CA ARG A 437 20.97 -18.14 12.81
C ARG A 437 19.62 -17.98 13.51
N PHE A 438 18.58 -17.69 12.75
CA PHE A 438 17.27 -17.22 13.23
C PHE A 438 16.16 -18.26 13.18
N SER A 439 16.30 -19.30 12.36
CA SER A 439 15.24 -20.29 12.22
C SER A 439 14.99 -21.03 13.55
N VAL A 440 13.71 -21.19 13.86
CA VAL A 440 13.26 -22.02 14.99
C VAL A 440 13.23 -23.45 14.47
N VAL A 441 13.96 -24.33 15.18
CA VAL A 441 14.04 -25.76 14.86
C VAL A 441 12.62 -26.35 14.97
N THR A 442 12.10 -26.92 13.88
CA THR A 442 10.76 -27.54 13.84
C THR A 442 10.76 -29.04 14.11
N ASP A 443 11.91 -29.67 14.30
CA ASP A 443 11.98 -31.10 14.65
C ASP A 443 12.25 -31.30 16.14
N MET A 444 11.17 -31.29 16.94
CA MET A 444 11.04 -32.23 18.06
C MET A 444 9.79 -33.10 17.89
N VAL A 445 9.35 -33.33 16.65
CA VAL A 445 8.14 -34.10 16.34
C VAL A 445 8.40 -35.02 15.15
N TYR A 446 9.36 -35.93 15.30
CA TYR A 446 9.31 -37.24 14.66
C TYR A 446 9.93 -38.25 15.64
N GLU A 447 9.21 -38.50 16.73
CA GLU A 447 9.09 -39.82 17.34
C GLU A 447 7.61 -40.18 17.40
#